data_AF-A0A8T1A1N7-F1
#
_entry.id   AF-A0A8T1A1N7-F1
#
_cell.length_a   1.000
_cell.length_b   1.000
_cell.length_c   1.000
_cell.angle_alpha   90.00
_cell.angle_beta   90.00
_cell.angle_gamma   90.00
#
_symmetry.space_group_name_H-M   'P 1'
#
loop_
_entity.id
_entity.type
_entity.pdbx_description
1 polymer ?
#
loop_
_entity_poly.entity_id
_entity_poly.type
_entity_poly.pdbx_seq_one_letter_code
_entity_poly.pdbx_strand_id
1 'polypeptide(L)'
;MNIISDKVKWKLEQPDNEYGILQSVLIQAWEEQDQFANRLKDQQSVIRSSLLSKLMKGRVQVGVDFASTLERSGIRFETNSFAVLLLHIEDVEGLFRSRVREQDREEKHQFVHLILTNGREEMIGSIGHVYSVDIDGRIAFLINIRECEEDTEDTSHRLIHAVEEAQRFIGSRFCVYFSVGVSHVHHRMAEIADCFRESEEALEYRLILGIGQIIDPNRIRRPKEELYYPLDLERQLINYIATGNYARSTEVMNEILMTNFAGEPLS
;
A
#
# COMPACT_ATOMS: atom_id res chain seq x y z
N MET A 1 -44.67 -16.30 19.01
CA MET A 1 -43.78 -15.11 18.99
C MET A 1 -44.30 -14.18 17.93
N ASN A 2 -44.70 -12.97 18.32
CA ASN A 2 -45.35 -12.01 17.43
C ASN A 2 -44.26 -11.31 16.61
N ILE A 3 -44.21 -11.54 15.30
CA ILE A 3 -43.14 -11.08 14.39
C ILE A 3 -43.36 -9.61 13.95
N ILE A 4 -44.46 -8.99 14.40
CA ILE A 4 -44.88 -7.68 13.93
C ILE A 4 -44.53 -6.63 15.00
N SER A 5 -43.62 -5.73 14.64
CA SER A 5 -43.25 -4.54 15.42
C SER A 5 -44.49 -3.73 15.81
N ASP A 6 -44.57 -3.24 17.05
CA ASP A 6 -45.73 -2.48 17.55
C ASP A 6 -45.97 -1.17 16.77
N LYS A 7 -44.97 -0.68 16.03
CA LYS A 7 -45.12 0.44 15.07
C LYS A 7 -45.94 0.09 13.81
N VAL A 8 -46.13 -1.19 13.51
CA VAL A 8 -46.89 -1.67 12.34
C VAL A 8 -48.33 -1.98 12.72
N LYS A 9 -48.58 -2.40 13.97
CA LYS A 9 -49.92 -2.74 14.49
C LYS A 9 -50.95 -1.61 14.37
N TRP A 10 -50.59 -0.38 14.72
CA TRP A 10 -51.55 0.75 14.70
C TRP A 10 -51.91 1.18 13.26
N LYS A 11 -51.08 0.84 12.27
CA LYS A 11 -51.35 1.13 10.84
C LYS A 11 -52.26 0.10 10.17
N LEU A 12 -52.34 -1.12 10.72
CA LEU A 12 -53.20 -2.21 10.22
C LEU A 12 -54.70 -1.98 10.49
N GLU A 13 -55.06 -1.04 11.37
CA GLU A 13 -56.46 -0.73 11.72
C GLU A 13 -57.13 0.25 10.73
N GLN A 14 -56.42 0.70 9.68
CA GLN A 14 -56.98 1.53 8.61
C GLN A 14 -57.12 0.74 7.29
N PRO A 15 -58.35 0.48 6.81
CA PRO A 15 -58.60 -0.37 5.64
C PRO A 15 -58.09 0.20 4.30
N ASP A 16 -57.78 1.49 4.23
CA ASP A 16 -57.40 2.16 2.96
C ASP A 16 -55.90 2.16 2.65
N ASN A 17 -55.04 1.56 3.49
CA ASN A 17 -53.58 1.69 3.37
C ASN A 17 -52.81 0.36 3.32
N GLU A 18 -53.49 -0.76 3.10
CA GLU A 18 -52.85 -2.08 3.02
C GLU A 18 -51.78 -2.13 1.92
N TYR A 19 -52.04 -1.50 0.77
CA TYR A 19 -51.10 -1.41 -0.34
C TYR A 19 -49.85 -0.56 0.01
N GLY A 20 -50.04 0.54 0.74
CA GLY A 20 -48.94 1.38 1.22
C GLY A 20 -48.11 0.71 2.31
N ILE A 21 -48.74 -0.12 3.14
CA ILE A 21 -48.05 -0.97 4.12
C ILE A 21 -47.19 -2.01 3.39
N LEU A 22 -47.76 -2.73 2.42
CA LEU A 22 -47.03 -3.72 1.62
C LEU A 22 -45.85 -3.09 0.87
N GLN A 23 -46.06 -1.92 0.26
CA GLN A 23 -45.01 -1.16 -0.41
C GLN A 23 -43.91 -0.74 0.57
N SER A 24 -44.27 -0.27 1.78
CA SER A 24 -43.27 0.11 2.80
C SER A 24 -42.46 -1.08 3.31
N VAL A 25 -43.10 -2.25 3.49
CA VAL A 25 -42.42 -3.49 3.90
C VAL A 25 -41.50 -3.99 2.78
N LEU A 26 -41.92 -3.88 1.51
CA LEU A 26 -41.10 -4.29 0.37
C LEU A 26 -39.88 -3.37 0.18
N ILE A 27 -40.08 -2.06 0.30
CA ILE A 27 -38.98 -1.07 0.25
C ILE A 27 -38.01 -1.32 1.41
N GLN A 28 -38.51 -1.52 2.62
CA GLN A 28 -37.67 -1.80 3.78
C GLN A 28 -36.91 -3.12 3.62
N ALA A 29 -37.55 -4.18 3.08
CA ALA A 29 -36.88 -5.45 2.82
C ALA A 29 -35.78 -5.32 1.75
N TRP A 30 -35.99 -4.52 0.71
CA TRP A 30 -34.95 -4.23 -0.29
C TRP A 30 -33.81 -3.38 0.26
N GLU A 31 -34.10 -2.36 1.08
CA GLU A 31 -33.08 -1.58 1.79
C GLU A 31 -32.26 -2.44 2.76
N GLU A 32 -32.91 -3.33 3.52
CA GLU A 32 -32.24 -4.29 4.39
C GLU A 32 -31.38 -5.28 3.60
N GLN A 33 -31.84 -5.72 2.43
CA GLN A 33 -31.09 -6.59 1.53
C GLN A 33 -29.84 -5.89 0.96
N ASP A 34 -29.95 -4.63 0.54
CA ASP A 34 -28.82 -3.85 0.04
C ASP A 34 -27.81 -3.55 1.15
N GLN A 35 -28.28 -3.15 2.33
CA GLN A 35 -27.43 -2.98 3.51
C GLN A 35 -26.73 -4.28 3.91
N PHE A 36 -27.41 -5.42 3.84
CA PHE A 36 -26.83 -6.73 4.12
C PHE A 36 -25.74 -7.08 3.08
N ALA A 37 -26.01 -6.84 1.79
CA ALA A 37 -25.05 -7.07 0.72
C ALA A 37 -23.79 -6.19 0.87
N ASN A 38 -23.96 -4.90 1.25
CA ASN A 38 -22.85 -3.99 1.49
C ASN A 38 -22.03 -4.41 2.72
N ARG A 39 -22.67 -4.76 3.84
CA ARG A 39 -21.97 -5.29 5.03
C ARG A 39 -21.20 -6.57 4.74
N LEU A 40 -21.75 -7.46 3.91
CA LEU A 40 -21.08 -8.70 3.52
C LEU A 40 -19.83 -8.42 2.66
N LYS A 41 -19.90 -7.47 1.73
CA LYS A 41 -18.75 -7.01 0.95
C LYS A 41 -17.67 -6.39 1.84
N ASP A 42 -18.06 -5.55 2.79
CA ASP A 42 -17.13 -4.93 3.74
C ASP A 42 -16.43 -6.00 4.59
N GLN A 43 -17.18 -6.99 5.09
CA GLN A 43 -16.62 -8.11 5.85
C GLN A 43 -15.64 -8.93 5.01
N GLN A 44 -15.95 -9.23 3.76
CA GLN A 44 -15.03 -9.94 2.86
C GLN A 44 -13.76 -9.14 2.60
N SER A 45 -13.86 -7.82 2.40
CA SER A 45 -12.72 -6.94 2.20
C SER A 45 -11.79 -6.94 3.42
N VAL A 46 -12.35 -6.86 4.64
CA VAL A 46 -11.57 -6.91 5.89
C VAL A 46 -10.82 -8.24 6.05
N ILE A 47 -11.48 -9.36 5.78
CA ILE A 47 -10.85 -10.70 5.85
C ILE A 47 -9.70 -10.79 4.84
N ARG A 48 -9.95 -10.34 3.60
CA ARG A 48 -8.96 -10.33 2.51
C ARG A 48 -7.75 -9.48 2.87
N SER A 49 -7.96 -8.25 3.33
CA SER A 49 -6.89 -7.35 3.78
C SER A 49 -6.10 -7.94 4.95
N SER A 50 -6.77 -8.55 5.93
CA SER A 50 -6.08 -9.20 7.04
C SER A 50 -5.22 -10.38 6.57
N LEU A 51 -5.70 -11.17 5.62
CA LEU A 51 -4.97 -12.32 5.09
C LEU A 51 -3.76 -11.87 4.26
N LEU A 52 -3.91 -10.87 3.38
CA LEU A 52 -2.82 -10.27 2.63
C LEU A 52 -1.76 -9.66 3.55
N SER A 53 -2.18 -8.92 4.58
CA SER A 53 -1.25 -8.34 5.57
C SER A 53 -0.46 -9.42 6.30
N LYS A 54 -1.09 -10.53 6.69
CA LYS A 54 -0.39 -11.65 7.32
C LYS A 54 0.56 -12.36 6.35
N LEU A 55 0.18 -12.50 5.08
CA LEU A 55 0.99 -13.10 4.03
C LEU A 55 2.26 -12.28 3.76
N MET A 56 2.11 -10.97 3.56
CA MET A 56 3.22 -10.03 3.37
C MET A 56 4.12 -9.94 4.60
N LYS A 57 3.57 -10.03 5.82
CA LYS A 57 4.38 -10.04 7.06
C LYS A 57 5.00 -11.41 7.38
N GLY A 58 4.84 -12.42 6.54
CA GLY A 58 5.36 -13.78 6.79
C GLY A 58 4.75 -14.48 8.00
N ARG A 59 3.56 -14.05 8.47
CA ARG A 59 2.88 -14.59 9.65
C ARG A 59 1.96 -15.77 9.33
N VAL A 60 2.07 -16.31 8.12
CA VAL A 60 1.26 -17.44 7.64
C VAL A 60 2.19 -18.59 7.28
N GLN A 61 1.88 -19.78 7.78
CA GLN A 61 2.43 -21.01 7.21
C GLN A 61 1.73 -21.32 5.89
N VAL A 62 2.48 -21.18 4.80
CA VAL A 62 2.05 -21.58 3.46
C VAL A 62 1.98 -23.11 3.41
N GLY A 63 0.78 -23.66 3.58
CA GLY A 63 0.49 -25.09 3.50
C GLY A 63 -0.67 -25.39 2.53
N VAL A 64 -1.03 -26.67 2.38
CA VAL A 64 -2.06 -27.12 1.42
C VAL A 64 -3.43 -26.48 1.68
N ASP A 65 -3.80 -26.30 2.95
CA ASP A 65 -5.06 -25.64 3.33
C ASP A 65 -5.07 -24.13 3.08
N PHE A 66 -3.89 -23.52 2.95
CA PHE A 66 -3.78 -22.07 2.79
C PHE A 66 -4.22 -21.60 1.40
N ALA A 67 -3.90 -22.37 0.35
CA ALA A 67 -4.40 -22.10 -1.01
C ALA A 67 -5.94 -22.08 -1.06
N SER A 68 -6.59 -23.06 -0.41
CA SER A 68 -8.05 -23.09 -0.30
C SER A 68 -8.63 -21.88 0.46
N THR A 69 -7.87 -21.34 1.41
CA THR A 69 -8.27 -20.18 2.22
C THR A 69 -8.15 -18.87 1.41
N LEU A 70 -7.09 -18.75 0.60
CA LEU A 70 -6.92 -17.65 -0.36
C LEU A 70 -8.07 -17.60 -1.36
N GLU A 71 -8.42 -18.74 -1.97
CA GLU A 71 -9.51 -18.80 -2.94
C GLU A 71 -10.87 -18.41 -2.34
N ARG A 72 -11.18 -18.89 -1.13
CA ARG A 72 -12.40 -18.50 -0.41
C ARG A 72 -12.45 -17.01 -0.07
N SER A 73 -11.29 -16.36 0.07
CA SER A 73 -11.18 -14.92 0.29
C SER A 73 -11.22 -14.09 -1.00
N GLY A 74 -11.38 -14.74 -2.16
CA GLY A 74 -11.42 -14.08 -3.47
C GLY A 74 -10.04 -13.72 -4.02
N ILE A 75 -8.96 -14.28 -3.48
CA ILE A 75 -7.60 -14.11 -3.99
C ILE A 75 -7.26 -15.32 -4.85
N ARG A 76 -6.87 -15.06 -6.10
CA ARG A 76 -6.39 -16.07 -7.05
C ARG A 76 -5.06 -15.62 -7.63
N PHE A 77 -4.10 -16.52 -7.62
CA PHE A 77 -2.82 -16.34 -8.27
C PHE A 77 -2.82 -17.18 -9.54
N GLU A 78 -2.68 -16.51 -10.69
CA GLU A 78 -2.61 -17.14 -12.01
C GLU A 78 -1.24 -17.75 -12.26
N THR A 79 -0.21 -17.20 -11.64
CA THR A 79 1.20 -17.62 -11.80
C THR A 79 1.88 -17.74 -10.44
N ASN A 80 3.11 -18.26 -10.45
CA ASN A 80 3.97 -18.28 -9.26
C ASN A 80 4.88 -17.06 -9.15
N SER A 81 4.74 -16.05 -10.02
CA SER A 81 5.58 -14.86 -10.01
C SER A 81 4.93 -13.71 -9.24
N PHE A 82 5.66 -13.19 -8.25
CA PHE A 82 5.17 -12.19 -7.30
C PHE A 82 6.15 -11.02 -7.19
N ALA A 83 5.60 -9.82 -7.12
CA ALA A 83 6.33 -8.62 -6.72
C ALA A 83 5.48 -7.79 -5.76
N VAL A 84 6.14 -7.00 -4.92
CA VAL A 84 5.50 -6.05 -4.01
C VAL A 84 5.95 -4.63 -4.33
N LEU A 85 5.01 -3.71 -4.29
CA LEU A 85 5.26 -2.28 -4.27
C LEU A 85 4.76 -1.72 -2.94
N LEU A 86 5.61 -0.97 -2.25
CA LEU A 86 5.23 -0.32 -0.99
C LEU A 86 5.23 1.20 -1.17
N LEU A 87 4.05 1.80 -1.01
CA LEU A 87 3.84 3.24 -1.17
C LEU A 87 3.81 3.92 0.19
N HIS A 88 4.57 5.00 0.31
CA HIS A 88 4.49 5.93 1.43
C HIS A 88 4.06 7.31 0.95
N ILE A 89 2.95 7.79 1.49
CA ILE A 89 2.41 9.12 1.18
C ILE A 89 3.27 10.17 1.89
N GLU A 90 3.84 11.08 1.13
CA GLU A 90 4.71 12.15 1.64
C GLU A 90 3.92 13.42 1.92
N ASP A 91 3.18 13.88 0.92
CA ASP A 91 2.53 15.17 0.92
C ASP A 91 1.17 15.11 0.22
N VAL A 92 0.19 15.71 0.89
CA VAL A 92 -1.21 15.81 0.49
C VAL A 92 -1.74 17.24 0.70
N GLU A 93 -0.89 18.23 0.99
CA GLU A 93 -1.30 19.60 1.29
C GLU A 93 -2.00 20.27 0.11
N GLY A 94 -1.56 19.97 -1.12
CA GLY A 94 -2.18 20.47 -2.35
C GLY A 94 -3.57 19.89 -2.63
N LEU A 95 -3.95 18.80 -1.96
CA LEU A 95 -5.23 18.13 -2.10
C LEU A 95 -6.33 18.96 -1.40
N PHE A 96 -7.36 19.35 -2.14
CA PHE A 96 -8.41 20.28 -1.69
C PHE A 96 -7.86 21.64 -1.21
N ARG A 97 -7.69 22.59 -2.15
CA ARG A 97 -7.17 23.96 -1.93
C ARG A 97 -8.01 24.86 -1.00
N SER A 98 -9.00 24.33 -0.28
CA SER A 98 -9.85 25.07 0.65
C SER A 98 -9.27 25.01 2.06
N ARG A 99 -9.32 26.12 2.82
CA ARG A 99 -8.79 26.24 4.20
C ARG A 99 -9.31 25.11 5.09
N VAL A 100 -8.39 24.29 5.60
CA VAL A 100 -8.68 23.02 6.28
C VAL A 100 -8.84 23.21 7.80
N ARG A 101 -9.87 22.58 8.37
CA ARG A 101 -9.96 22.28 9.81
C ARG A 101 -9.27 20.94 10.08
N GLU A 102 -8.77 20.68 11.28
CA GLU A 102 -8.11 19.39 11.64
C GLU A 102 -8.94 18.14 11.29
N GLN A 103 -10.27 18.27 11.25
CA GLN A 103 -11.19 17.19 10.88
C GLN A 103 -11.09 16.76 9.41
N ASP A 104 -10.59 17.60 8.50
CA ASP A 104 -10.45 17.23 7.08
C ASP A 104 -9.18 16.42 6.79
N ARG A 105 -8.23 16.31 7.74
CA ARG A 105 -6.97 15.60 7.51
C ARG A 105 -7.19 14.09 7.37
N GLU A 106 -8.01 13.50 8.22
CA GLU A 106 -8.38 12.09 8.14
C GLU A 106 -9.17 11.80 6.86
N GLU A 107 -10.12 12.67 6.51
CA GLU A 107 -10.89 12.56 5.25
C GLU A 107 -9.98 12.66 4.02
N LYS A 108 -8.97 13.54 4.05
CA LYS A 108 -7.94 13.63 3.01
C LYS A 108 -7.14 12.34 2.89
N HIS A 109 -6.68 11.77 3.99
CA HIS A 109 -5.95 10.51 3.99
C HIS A 109 -6.78 9.37 3.40
N GLN A 110 -8.05 9.25 3.81
CA GLN A 110 -8.98 8.26 3.27
C GLN A 110 -9.22 8.47 1.77
N PHE A 111 -9.35 9.73 1.33
CA PHE A 111 -9.53 10.05 -0.08
C PHE A 111 -8.30 9.70 -0.93
N VAL A 112 -7.10 9.99 -0.45
CA VAL A 112 -5.86 9.58 -1.12
C VAL A 112 -5.75 8.07 -1.18
N HIS A 113 -6.04 7.38 -0.08
CA HIS A 113 -6.03 5.92 -0.04
C HIS A 113 -7.01 5.33 -1.07
N LEU A 114 -8.19 5.94 -1.24
CA LEU A 114 -9.16 5.56 -2.25
C LEU A 114 -8.65 5.79 -3.68
N ILE A 115 -8.03 6.95 -3.96
CA ILE A 115 -7.43 7.24 -5.27
C ILE A 115 -6.38 6.19 -5.62
N LEU A 116 -5.44 5.94 -4.70
CA LEU A 116 -4.34 4.99 -4.90
C LEU A 116 -4.87 3.56 -5.06
N THR A 117 -5.84 3.16 -4.26
CA THR A 117 -6.40 1.79 -4.31
C THR A 117 -7.30 1.54 -5.52
N ASN A 118 -8.05 2.55 -5.96
CA ASN A 118 -8.90 2.44 -7.15
C ASN A 118 -8.07 2.52 -8.44
N GLY A 119 -6.99 3.32 -8.44
CA GLY A 119 -6.08 3.44 -9.57
C GLY A 119 -5.31 2.16 -9.89
N ARG A 120 -5.34 1.13 -9.02
CA ARG A 120 -4.55 -0.11 -9.18
C ARG A 120 -4.63 -0.75 -10.59
N GLU A 121 -5.81 -0.73 -11.21
CA GLU A 121 -6.05 -1.33 -12.53
C GLU A 121 -5.46 -0.48 -13.66
N GLU A 122 -5.59 0.85 -13.57
CA GLU A 122 -4.98 1.79 -14.51
C GLU A 122 -3.45 1.84 -14.35
N MET A 123 -2.95 1.67 -13.13
CA MET A 123 -1.52 1.70 -12.84
C MET A 123 -0.82 0.45 -13.36
N ILE A 124 -1.26 -0.75 -12.94
CA ILE A 124 -0.46 -1.99 -13.05
C ILE A 124 -1.28 -3.17 -13.62
N GLY A 125 -2.57 -2.97 -13.94
CA GLY A 125 -3.46 -4.04 -14.40
C GLY A 125 -3.05 -4.72 -15.72
N SER A 126 -2.20 -4.08 -16.52
CA SER A 126 -1.62 -4.67 -17.74
C SER A 126 -0.51 -5.68 -17.47
N ILE A 127 0.14 -5.62 -16.30
CA ILE A 127 1.27 -6.48 -15.90
C ILE A 127 0.75 -7.75 -15.20
N GLY A 128 -0.32 -7.63 -14.42
CA GLY A 128 -0.91 -8.78 -13.74
C GLY A 128 -2.03 -8.42 -12.78
N HIS A 129 -2.38 -9.38 -11.93
CA HIS A 129 -3.42 -9.18 -10.91
C HIS A 129 -2.84 -8.45 -9.70
N VAL A 130 -3.48 -7.33 -9.33
CA VAL A 130 -3.02 -6.45 -8.26
C VAL A 130 -3.95 -6.53 -7.06
N TYR A 131 -3.38 -6.80 -5.90
CA TYR A 131 -4.05 -6.78 -4.61
C TYR A 131 -3.45 -5.68 -3.74
N SER A 132 -4.28 -4.81 -3.18
CA SER A 132 -3.84 -3.75 -2.27
C SER A 132 -4.20 -4.05 -0.82
N VAL A 133 -3.35 -3.62 0.10
CA VAL A 133 -3.59 -3.70 1.54
C VAL A 133 -2.89 -2.55 2.25
N ASP A 134 -3.55 -1.99 3.27
CA ASP A 134 -2.91 -1.03 4.18
C ASP A 134 -2.14 -1.80 5.25
N ILE A 135 -0.85 -1.49 5.37
CA ILE A 135 0.04 -2.03 6.38
C ILE A 135 0.76 -0.89 7.07
N ASP A 136 0.46 -0.69 8.35
CA ASP A 136 1.10 0.29 9.23
C ASP A 136 1.08 1.72 8.64
N GLY A 137 -0.02 2.09 7.95
CA GLY A 137 -0.20 3.41 7.33
C GLY A 137 0.49 3.57 5.97
N ARG A 138 0.97 2.48 5.38
CA ARG A 138 1.53 2.41 4.03
C ARG A 138 0.64 1.52 3.16
N ILE A 139 0.59 1.82 1.87
CA ILE A 139 -0.20 1.01 0.92
C ILE A 139 0.74 0.02 0.26
N ALA A 140 0.53 -1.27 0.49
CA ALA A 140 1.25 -2.34 -0.17
C ALA A 140 0.42 -2.91 -1.32
N PHE A 141 0.99 -2.98 -2.52
CA PHE A 141 0.44 -3.70 -3.65
C PHE A 141 1.19 -5.01 -3.84
N LEU A 142 0.50 -6.14 -3.72
CA LEU A 142 0.96 -7.44 -4.18
C LEU A 142 0.53 -7.63 -5.63
N ILE A 143 1.49 -7.93 -6.48
CA ILE A 143 1.29 -8.12 -7.91
C ILE A 143 1.59 -9.57 -8.23
N ASN A 144 0.60 -10.27 -8.76
CA ASN A 144 0.80 -11.58 -9.36
C ASN A 144 0.99 -11.39 -10.86
N ILE A 145 2.24 -11.50 -11.29
CA ILE A 145 2.71 -11.13 -12.63
C ILE A 145 2.26 -12.21 -13.62
N ARG A 146 1.61 -11.81 -14.71
CA ARG A 146 1.30 -12.76 -15.79
C ARG A 146 2.60 -13.17 -16.47
N GLU A 147 2.78 -14.47 -16.69
CA GLU A 147 3.94 -15.00 -17.41
C GLU A 147 3.91 -14.44 -18.85
N CYS A 148 4.76 -13.45 -19.11
CA CYS A 148 5.19 -13.12 -20.46
C CYS A 148 6.44 -13.96 -20.72
N GLU A 149 6.58 -14.50 -21.94
CA GLU A 149 7.73 -15.33 -22.36
C GLU A 149 9.07 -14.56 -22.40
N GLU A 150 9.10 -13.30 -21.98
CA GLU A 150 10.24 -12.38 -22.06
C GLU A 150 10.84 -12.12 -20.65
N ASP A 151 12.16 -12.03 -20.60
CA ASP A 151 13.03 -12.04 -19.41
C ASP A 151 12.56 -11.21 -18.19
N THR A 152 12.91 -11.68 -16.99
CA THR A 152 12.62 -11.02 -15.69
C THR A 152 13.07 -9.55 -15.60
N GLU A 153 14.15 -9.17 -16.29
CA GLU A 153 14.63 -7.77 -16.33
C GLU A 153 13.65 -6.84 -17.05
N ASP A 154 12.92 -7.32 -18.06
CA ASP A 154 11.92 -6.50 -18.76
C ASP A 154 10.69 -6.26 -17.88
N THR A 155 10.33 -7.24 -17.05
CA THR A 155 9.20 -7.11 -16.13
C THR A 155 9.40 -6.01 -15.08
N SER A 156 10.60 -5.92 -14.48
CA SER A 156 10.91 -4.87 -13.51
C SER A 156 10.88 -3.47 -14.13
N HIS A 157 11.42 -3.31 -15.35
CA HIS A 157 11.35 -2.04 -16.07
C HIS A 157 9.91 -1.62 -16.39
N ARG A 158 9.08 -2.57 -16.85
CA ARG A 158 7.65 -2.32 -17.08
C ARG A 158 6.94 -1.88 -15.80
N LEU A 159 7.28 -2.50 -14.66
CA LEU A 159 6.69 -2.15 -13.38
C LEU A 159 7.08 -0.73 -12.94
N ILE A 160 8.35 -0.37 -13.06
CA ILE A 160 8.84 0.97 -12.73
C ILE A 160 8.16 2.01 -13.61
N HIS A 161 8.11 1.78 -14.93
CA HIS A 161 7.46 2.70 -15.87
C HIS A 161 5.96 2.90 -15.55
N ALA A 162 5.25 1.82 -15.23
CA ALA A 162 3.86 1.87 -14.80
C ALA A 162 3.66 2.73 -13.53
N VAL A 163 4.55 2.59 -12.55
CA VAL A 163 4.52 3.39 -11.32
C VAL A 163 4.87 4.86 -11.59
N GLU A 164 5.82 5.15 -12.48
CA GLU A 164 6.16 6.52 -12.89
C GLU A 164 4.98 7.22 -13.55
N GLU A 165 4.28 6.54 -14.46
CA GLU A 165 3.06 7.06 -15.07
C GLU A 165 1.98 7.36 -14.03
N ALA A 166 1.80 6.45 -13.08
CA ALA A 166 0.88 6.62 -11.98
C ALA A 166 1.24 7.84 -11.10
N GLN A 167 2.50 7.97 -10.69
CA GLN A 167 2.98 9.11 -9.91
C GLN A 167 2.74 10.43 -10.66
N ARG A 168 3.05 10.48 -11.97
CA ARG A 168 2.81 11.67 -12.80
C ARG A 168 1.32 12.00 -12.89
N PHE A 169 0.47 11.01 -13.11
CA PHE A 169 -0.98 11.19 -13.19
C PHE A 169 -1.56 11.69 -11.86
N ILE A 170 -1.20 11.02 -10.76
CA ILE A 170 -1.71 11.34 -9.43
C ILE A 170 -1.20 12.70 -8.95
N GLY A 171 0.09 13.00 -9.13
CA GLY A 171 0.68 14.27 -8.77
C GLY A 171 0.09 15.45 -9.55
N SER A 172 -0.07 15.31 -10.87
CA SER A 172 -0.64 16.38 -11.71
C SER A 172 -2.12 16.63 -11.47
N ARG A 173 -2.91 15.57 -11.20
CA ARG A 173 -4.36 15.68 -11.08
C ARG A 173 -4.85 15.97 -9.67
N PHE A 174 -4.14 15.47 -8.66
CA PHE A 174 -4.56 15.49 -7.25
C PHE A 174 -3.56 16.18 -6.32
N CYS A 175 -2.37 16.58 -6.80
CA CYS A 175 -1.32 17.19 -6.00
C CYS A 175 -0.92 16.32 -4.79
N VAL A 176 -0.85 15.01 -5.01
CA VAL A 176 -0.41 14.02 -4.02
C VAL A 176 0.97 13.51 -4.42
N TYR A 177 1.91 13.52 -3.49
CA TYR A 177 3.26 12.99 -3.67
C TYR A 177 3.48 11.80 -2.75
N PHE A 178 4.07 10.74 -3.29
CA PHE A 178 4.35 9.52 -2.56
C PHE A 178 5.64 8.88 -3.08
N SER A 179 6.40 8.26 -2.18
CA SER A 179 7.57 7.45 -2.52
C SER A 179 7.18 5.98 -2.66
N VAL A 180 7.91 5.23 -3.49
CA VAL A 180 7.62 3.81 -3.77
C VAL A 180 8.87 2.96 -3.61
N GLY A 181 8.81 1.94 -2.77
CA GLY A 181 9.82 0.88 -2.71
C GLY A 181 9.37 -0.29 -3.58
N VAL A 182 10.26 -0.77 -4.46
CA VAL A 182 9.99 -1.88 -5.38
C VAL A 182 10.73 -3.13 -4.89
N SER A 183 10.08 -4.30 -4.86
CA SER A 183 10.78 -5.57 -4.58
C SER A 183 11.36 -6.19 -5.85
N HIS A 184 12.24 -7.18 -5.70
CA HIS A 184 12.52 -8.10 -6.79
C HIS A 184 11.31 -8.99 -7.07
N VAL A 185 11.31 -9.59 -8.26
CA VAL A 185 10.35 -10.62 -8.63
C VAL A 185 10.79 -11.94 -8.02
N HIS A 186 9.90 -12.56 -7.26
CA HIS A 186 10.09 -13.89 -6.68
C HIS A 186 9.13 -14.89 -7.29
N HIS A 187 9.49 -16.18 -7.30
CA HIS A 187 8.75 -17.22 -8.05
C HIS A 187 8.01 -18.21 -7.15
N ARG A 188 7.86 -17.89 -5.86
CA ARG A 188 7.13 -18.74 -4.90
C ARG A 188 6.28 -17.88 -3.98
N MET A 189 5.08 -18.37 -3.68
CA MET A 189 4.17 -17.70 -2.74
C MET A 189 4.77 -17.55 -1.33
N ALA A 190 5.68 -18.45 -0.93
CA ALA A 190 6.37 -18.38 0.35
C ALA A 190 7.34 -17.18 0.43
N GLU A 191 7.82 -16.68 -0.71
CA GLU A 191 8.77 -15.58 -0.84
C GLU A 191 8.06 -14.20 -0.88
N ILE A 192 6.71 -14.16 -0.84
CA ILE A 192 5.96 -12.89 -0.78
C ILE A 192 6.35 -12.06 0.45
N ALA A 193 6.71 -12.71 1.56
CA ALA A 193 7.20 -12.02 2.74
C ALA A 193 8.58 -11.39 2.52
N ASP A 194 9.41 -12.01 1.68
CA ASP A 194 10.71 -11.47 1.28
C ASP A 194 10.52 -10.31 0.31
N CYS A 195 9.59 -10.39 -0.66
CA CYS A 195 9.20 -9.25 -1.49
C CYS A 195 8.82 -8.04 -0.63
N PHE A 196 7.95 -8.24 0.38
CA PHE A 196 7.51 -7.13 1.24
C PHE A 196 8.66 -6.51 2.01
N ARG A 197 9.56 -7.33 2.56
CA ARG A 197 10.75 -6.87 3.28
C ARG A 197 11.69 -6.08 2.38
N GLU A 198 11.94 -6.56 1.16
CA GLU A 198 12.75 -5.85 0.17
C GLU A 198 12.14 -4.49 -0.19
N SER A 199 10.82 -4.40 -0.35
CA SER A 199 10.16 -3.12 -0.58
C SER A 199 10.25 -2.18 0.63
N GLU A 200 10.19 -2.71 1.86
CA GLU A 200 10.41 -1.92 3.07
C GLU A 200 11.83 -1.36 3.11
N GLU A 201 12.83 -2.21 2.92
CA GLU A 201 14.25 -1.84 2.87
C GLU A 201 14.52 -0.80 1.77
N ALA A 202 13.97 -1.00 0.57
CA ALA A 202 14.08 -0.04 -0.53
C ALA A 202 13.49 1.32 -0.15
N LEU A 203 12.34 1.34 0.52
CA LEU A 203 11.68 2.58 0.91
C LEU A 203 12.43 3.36 2.01
N GLU A 204 13.31 2.71 2.77
CA GLU A 204 14.20 3.40 3.73
C GLU A 204 15.21 4.32 3.04
N TYR A 205 15.67 3.96 1.83
CA TYR A 205 16.60 4.78 1.05
C TYR A 205 16.02 6.14 0.64
N ARG A 206 14.70 6.33 0.75
CA ARG A 206 14.04 7.64 0.62
C ARG A 206 14.70 8.71 1.50
N LEU A 207 15.13 8.34 2.70
CA LEU A 207 15.75 9.29 3.64
C LEU A 207 17.05 9.90 3.08
N ILE A 208 17.68 9.20 2.12
CA ILE A 208 18.92 9.61 1.44
C ILE A 208 18.59 10.22 0.07
N LEU A 209 17.70 9.61 -0.69
CA LEU A 209 17.36 9.98 -2.08
C LEU A 209 16.40 11.18 -2.19
N GLY A 210 15.67 11.48 -1.11
CA GLY A 210 14.62 12.49 -1.10
C GLY A 210 13.22 11.91 -1.30
N ILE A 211 12.23 12.78 -1.13
CA ILE A 211 10.80 12.43 -1.20
C ILE A 211 10.30 12.25 -2.64
N GLY A 212 9.29 11.40 -2.81
CA GLY A 212 8.60 11.20 -4.09
C GLY A 212 9.35 10.31 -5.08
N GLN A 213 10.42 9.63 -4.65
CA GLN A 213 11.23 8.77 -5.52
C GLN A 213 10.63 7.36 -5.63
N ILE A 214 10.84 6.73 -6.79
CA ILE A 214 10.66 5.29 -6.97
C ILE A 214 12.02 4.65 -6.78
N ILE A 215 12.10 3.70 -5.85
CA ILE A 215 13.35 3.13 -5.38
C ILE A 215 13.41 1.68 -5.83
N ASP A 216 14.23 1.44 -6.86
CA ASP A 216 14.53 0.13 -7.39
C ASP A 216 15.79 -0.43 -6.72
N PRO A 217 15.71 -1.59 -6.04
CA PRO A 217 16.86 -2.21 -5.39
C PRO A 217 17.98 -2.59 -6.37
N ASN A 218 17.69 -2.81 -7.66
CA ASN A 218 18.72 -3.07 -8.66
C ASN A 218 19.56 -1.82 -8.98
N ARG A 219 18.98 -0.62 -8.83
CA ARG A 219 19.67 0.66 -9.02
C ARG A 219 20.44 1.09 -7.78
N ILE A 220 20.05 0.61 -6.61
CA ILE A 220 20.84 0.76 -5.40
C ILE A 220 22.05 -0.17 -5.53
N ARG A 221 23.17 0.39 -6.03
CA ARG A 221 24.46 -0.31 -5.94
C ARG A 221 24.66 -0.69 -4.48
N ARG A 222 24.82 -2.00 -4.21
CA ARG A 222 25.21 -2.49 -2.89
C ARG A 222 26.36 -1.61 -2.41
N PRO A 223 26.29 -1.02 -1.21
CA PRO A 223 27.46 -0.35 -0.65
C PRO A 223 28.63 -1.33 -0.76
N LYS A 224 29.83 -0.83 -1.05
CA LYS A 224 31.03 -1.67 -1.01
C LYS A 224 30.95 -2.55 0.23
N GLU A 225 31.24 -3.85 0.10
CA GLU A 225 31.16 -4.81 1.22
C GLU A 225 31.92 -4.32 2.47
N GLU A 226 32.88 -3.42 2.25
CA GLU A 226 33.55 -2.63 3.28
C GLU A 226 33.07 -1.17 3.27
N LEU A 227 32.17 -0.83 4.19
CA LEU A 227 31.86 0.55 4.55
C LEU A 227 33.13 1.17 5.16
N TYR A 228 33.58 2.30 4.60
CA TYR A 228 34.62 3.13 5.20
C TYR A 228 34.06 3.79 6.46
N TYR A 229 34.30 3.14 7.59
CA TYR A 229 33.90 3.62 8.91
C TYR A 229 35.00 3.30 9.94
N PRO A 230 36.18 3.97 9.87
CA PRO A 230 37.25 3.71 10.81
C PRO A 230 36.87 4.19 12.22
N LEU A 231 37.30 3.45 13.24
CA LEU A 231 37.02 3.70 14.66
C LEU A 231 37.36 5.14 15.12
N ASP A 232 38.36 5.78 14.50
CA ASP A 232 38.73 7.15 14.84
C ASP A 232 37.67 8.16 14.38
N LEU A 233 37.03 7.95 13.23
CA LEU A 233 35.93 8.78 12.72
C LEU A 233 34.67 8.60 13.58
N GLU A 234 34.34 7.36 13.98
CA GLU A 234 33.24 7.07 14.90
C GLU A 234 33.41 7.80 16.24
N ARG A 235 34.60 7.71 16.85
CA ARG A 235 34.92 8.39 18.11
C ARG A 235 34.81 9.91 18.00
N GLN A 236 35.22 10.49 16.87
CA GLN A 236 35.06 11.91 16.61
C GLN A 236 33.59 12.30 16.50
N LEU A 237 32.79 11.53 15.74
CA LEU A 237 31.36 11.77 15.59
C LEU A 237 30.63 11.71 16.93
N ILE A 238 30.88 10.66 17.73
CA ILE A 238 30.30 10.50 19.07
C ILE A 238 30.66 11.70 19.97
N ASN A 239 31.91 12.14 19.95
CA ASN A 239 32.33 13.30 20.74
C ASN A 239 31.65 14.60 20.29
N TYR A 240 31.53 14.85 18.99
CA TYR A 240 30.87 16.06 18.49
C TYR A 240 29.36 16.05 18.81
N ILE A 241 28.70 14.90 18.73
CA ILE A 241 27.31 14.74 19.16
C ILE A 241 27.19 14.98 20.67
N ALA A 242 28.04 14.33 21.48
CA ALA A 242 28.01 14.44 22.94
C ALA A 242 28.30 15.86 23.45
N THR A 243 29.10 16.64 22.71
CA THR A 243 29.42 18.04 23.02
C THR A 243 28.44 19.04 22.38
N GLY A 244 27.45 18.57 21.62
CA GLY A 244 26.45 19.43 20.95
C GLY A 244 27.01 20.25 19.78
N ASN A 245 28.17 19.87 19.24
CA ASN A 245 28.80 20.55 18.11
C ASN A 245 28.24 20.03 16.79
N TYR A 246 27.04 20.49 16.45
CA TYR A 246 26.31 20.07 15.24
C TYR A 246 27.10 20.30 13.96
N ALA A 247 27.75 21.46 13.81
CA ALA A 247 28.50 21.79 12.60
C ALA A 247 29.60 20.75 12.28
N ARG A 248 30.44 20.44 13.28
CA ARG A 248 31.50 19.44 13.15
C ARG A 248 30.95 18.02 12.98
N SER A 249 29.86 17.68 13.66
CA SER A 249 29.21 16.37 13.50
C SER A 249 28.68 16.17 12.08
N THR A 250 28.12 17.22 11.47
CA THR A 250 27.62 17.20 10.09
C THR A 250 28.76 17.09 9.08
N GLU A 251 29.88 17.79 9.31
CA GLU A 251 31.08 17.66 8.47
C GLU A 251 31.61 16.22 8.45
N VAL A 252 31.80 15.62 9.63
CA VAL A 252 32.26 14.23 9.78
C VAL A 252 31.27 13.24 9.17
N MET A 253 29.97 13.45 9.38
CA MET A 253 28.93 12.62 8.78
C MET A 253 28.97 12.72 7.25
N ASN A 254 29.09 13.94 6.70
CA ASN A 254 29.17 14.14 5.26
C ASN A 254 30.45 13.52 4.67
N GLU A 255 31.57 13.53 5.38
CA GLU A 255 32.80 12.84 4.95
C GLU A 255 32.59 11.33 4.85
N ILE A 256 31.96 10.73 5.87
CA ILE A 256 31.61 9.31 5.88
C ILE A 256 30.66 9.00 4.71
N LEU A 257 29.63 9.82 4.51
CA LEU A 257 28.66 9.62 3.42
C LEU A 257 29.33 9.76 2.05
N MET A 258 30.10 10.83 1.81
CA MET A 258 30.77 11.03 0.53
C MET A 258 31.78 9.91 0.25
N THR A 259 32.55 9.48 1.24
CA THR A 259 33.54 8.40 1.01
C THR A 259 32.87 7.06 0.68
N ASN A 260 31.70 6.79 1.26
CA ASN A 260 30.94 5.56 1.01
C ASN A 260 30.04 5.63 -0.25
N PHE A 261 29.60 6.83 -0.64
CA PHE A 261 28.54 7.02 -1.65
C PHE A 261 28.92 7.95 -2.83
N ALA A 262 30.12 8.54 -2.91
CA ALA A 262 30.52 9.46 -4.00
C ALA A 262 30.76 8.80 -5.39
N GLY A 263 30.26 7.58 -5.60
CA GLY A 263 30.21 6.94 -6.91
C GLY A 263 28.88 7.23 -7.61
N GLU A 264 28.75 8.45 -8.13
CA GLU A 264 27.63 9.01 -8.92
C GLU A 264 26.30 9.25 -8.18
N PRO A 265 25.57 10.34 -8.52
CA PRO A 265 24.25 10.59 -7.98
C PRO A 265 23.31 9.45 -8.40
N LEU A 266 22.65 8.86 -7.41
CA LEU A 266 21.54 7.95 -7.61
C LEU A 266 20.50 8.65 -8.50
N SER A 267 20.32 8.15 -9.73
CA SER A 267 19.35 8.62 -10.72
C SER A 267 18.60 7.45 -11.36
#